data_AF-A0A1Q3UWR0-F1
#
_entry.id   AF-A0A1Q3UWR0-F1
#
_cell.length_a   1.000
_cell.length_b   1.000
_cell.length_c   1.000
_cell.angle_alpha   90.00
_cell.angle_beta   90.00
_cell.angle_gamma   90.00
#
_symmetry.space_group_name_H-M   'P 1'
#
loop_
_entity.id
_entity.type
_entity.pdbx_description
1 polymer ?
#
loop_
_entity_poly.entity_id
_entity_poly.type
_entity_poly.pdbx_seq_one_letter_code
_entity_poly.pdbx_strand_id
1 'polypeptide(L)'
;MSSPRETLDLGWDEVHRDAETLARLPALQRPWTGILAAARGGLIPAALLGHALGVRRIEVVSVSTYADRTAQEPRILGRPNLELDGDGWLLVDDLVDSGVTVRTIRALFPAVTVAVLYAKPAGEDLAHAFVRRVKQDTWIVFPWERTERAGASAGPAAEGLSPASHDPPSSTHVPPPRRDPASA
;
A
#
# COMPACT_ATOMS: atom_id res chain seq x y z
N MET A 1 21.96 9.89 21.83
CA MET A 1 21.24 10.89 21.03
C MET A 1 20.97 10.23 19.68
N SER A 2 19.72 9.98 19.30
CA SER A 2 19.44 9.44 17.95
C SER A 2 19.82 10.49 16.93
N SER A 3 20.67 10.13 15.97
CA SER A 3 20.97 10.96 14.81
C SER A 3 19.66 11.34 14.10
N PRO A 4 19.58 12.56 13.51
CA PRO A 4 18.42 12.93 12.70
C PRO A 4 18.19 11.86 11.63
N ARG A 5 16.94 11.40 11.48
CA ARG A 5 16.60 10.50 10.37
C ARG A 5 16.89 11.23 9.06
N GLU A 6 17.71 10.64 8.21
CA GLU A 6 17.97 11.12 6.86
C GLU A 6 16.66 11.02 6.06
N THR A 7 16.24 12.10 5.41
CA THR A 7 15.07 12.09 4.51
C THR A 7 15.54 12.07 3.07
N LEU A 8 14.94 11.18 2.27
CA LEU A 8 15.13 11.09 0.82
C LEU A 8 13.84 11.53 0.12
N ASP A 9 13.83 12.75 -0.42
CA ASP A 9 12.71 13.31 -1.14
C ASP A 9 12.78 12.96 -2.63
N LEU A 10 11.91 12.04 -3.09
CA LEU A 10 11.90 11.58 -4.48
C LEU A 10 11.01 12.47 -5.36
N GLY A 11 11.49 12.79 -6.56
CA GLY A 11 10.72 13.48 -7.60
C GLY A 11 10.04 12.52 -8.59
N TRP A 12 9.03 13.01 -9.33
CA TRP A 12 8.36 12.22 -10.37
C TRP A 12 9.33 11.69 -11.43
N ASP A 13 10.27 12.53 -11.89
CA ASP A 13 11.27 12.15 -12.89
C ASP A 13 12.27 11.11 -12.37
N GLU A 14 12.55 11.09 -11.06
CA GLU A 14 13.40 10.07 -10.44
C GLU A 14 12.67 8.73 -10.40
N VAL A 15 11.44 8.72 -9.89
CA VAL A 15 10.61 7.50 -9.84
C VAL A 15 10.37 6.92 -11.23
N HIS A 16 10.10 7.77 -12.23
CA HIS A 16 9.90 7.30 -13.60
C HIS A 16 11.17 6.64 -14.17
N ARG A 17 12.33 7.30 -14.04
CA ARG A 17 13.61 6.72 -14.48
C ARG A 17 13.97 5.43 -13.75
N ASP A 18 13.67 5.36 -12.45
CA ASP A 18 13.89 4.16 -11.66
C ASP A 18 12.97 3.03 -12.14
N ALA A 19 11.69 3.30 -12.42
CA ALA A 19 10.77 2.30 -12.96
C ALA A 19 11.21 1.78 -14.34
N GLU A 20 11.68 2.66 -15.23
CA GLU A 20 12.25 2.23 -16.52
C GLU A 20 13.51 1.37 -16.32
N THR A 21 14.34 1.71 -15.33
CA THR A 21 15.55 0.95 -15.01
C THR A 21 15.21 -0.41 -14.43
N LEU A 22 14.23 -0.48 -13.53
CA LEU A 22 13.69 -1.73 -12.99
C LEU A 22 13.18 -2.63 -14.12
N ALA A 23 12.37 -2.07 -15.03
CA ALA A 23 11.81 -2.80 -16.16
C ALA A 23 12.87 -3.42 -17.08
N ARG A 24 14.10 -2.90 -17.11
CA ARG A 24 15.21 -3.43 -17.92
C ARG A 24 16.04 -4.50 -17.21
N LEU A 25 15.81 -4.76 -15.92
CA LEU A 25 16.57 -5.77 -15.19
C LEU A 25 16.31 -7.18 -15.78
N PRO A 26 17.34 -8.03 -15.95
CA PRO A 26 17.19 -9.37 -16.52
C PRO A 26 16.12 -10.23 -15.82
N ALA A 27 15.97 -10.06 -14.50
CA ALA A 27 14.95 -10.76 -13.71
C ALA A 27 13.51 -10.48 -14.17
N LEU A 28 13.28 -9.34 -14.85
CA LEU A 28 11.96 -8.95 -15.35
C LEU A 28 11.77 -9.19 -16.86
N GLN A 29 12.81 -9.64 -17.57
CA GLN A 29 12.79 -9.87 -19.03
C GLN A 29 12.17 -11.23 -19.39
N ARG A 30 10.89 -11.40 -19.06
CA ARG A 30 10.09 -12.58 -19.42
C ARG A 30 8.63 -12.21 -19.62
N PRO A 31 7.82 -13.05 -20.29
CA PRO A 31 6.38 -12.86 -20.33
C PRO A 31 5.76 -12.92 -18.94
N TRP A 32 4.80 -12.03 -18.67
CA TRP A 32 4.03 -11.97 -17.43
C TRP A 32 2.54 -12.17 -17.70
N THR A 33 1.86 -12.93 -16.84
CA THR A 33 0.41 -13.09 -16.85
C THR A 33 -0.28 -11.78 -16.48
N GLY A 34 0.31 -11.03 -15.53
CA GLY A 34 -0.19 -9.75 -15.07
C GLY A 34 0.69 -9.17 -13.96
N ILE A 35 0.38 -7.93 -13.58
CA ILE A 35 0.97 -7.25 -12.44
C ILE A 35 -0.03 -7.29 -11.28
N LEU A 36 0.45 -7.67 -10.09
CA LEU A 36 -0.26 -7.54 -8.83
C LEU A 36 0.28 -6.30 -8.10
N ALA A 37 -0.46 -5.20 -8.10
CA ALA A 37 -0.07 -3.99 -7.40
C ALA A 37 -0.41 -4.08 -5.90
N ALA A 38 0.58 -3.87 -5.04
CA ALA A 38 0.38 -3.70 -3.60
C ALA A 38 -0.15 -2.29 -3.34
N ALA A 39 -1.43 -2.15 -3.02
CA ALA A 39 -2.01 -0.86 -2.74
C ALA A 39 -1.62 -0.36 -1.34
N ARG A 40 -1.30 0.93 -1.19
CA ARG A 40 -1.39 2.00 -2.21
C ARG A 40 -0.07 2.27 -2.96
N GLY A 41 1.07 2.01 -2.33
CA GLY A 41 2.40 2.42 -2.83
C GLY A 41 2.73 1.87 -4.21
N GLY A 42 2.43 0.60 -4.46
CA GLY A 42 2.67 -0.08 -5.72
C GLY A 42 1.80 0.35 -6.91
N LEU A 43 0.77 1.19 -6.73
CA LEU A 43 -0.16 1.54 -7.83
C LEU A 43 0.53 2.30 -8.97
N ILE A 44 1.35 3.30 -8.64
CA ILE A 44 2.08 4.09 -9.64
C ILE A 44 3.22 3.27 -10.27
N PRO A 45 4.09 2.60 -9.49
CA PRO A 45 5.09 1.69 -10.06
C PRO A 45 4.48 0.60 -10.96
N ALA A 46 3.32 0.04 -10.60
CA ALA A 46 2.64 -0.96 -11.41
C ALA A 46 2.19 -0.41 -12.77
N ALA A 47 1.69 0.83 -12.82
CA ALA A 47 1.32 1.46 -14.07
C ALA A 47 2.55 1.73 -14.97
N LEU A 48 3.64 2.22 -14.39
CA LEU A 48 4.90 2.48 -15.11
C LEU A 48 5.50 1.18 -15.66
N LEU A 49 5.60 0.14 -14.83
CA LEU A 49 6.10 -1.18 -15.24
C LEU A 49 5.17 -1.86 -16.25
N GLY A 50 3.85 -1.70 -16.11
CA GLY A 50 2.88 -2.22 -17.08
C GLY A 50 3.11 -1.64 -18.48
N HIS A 51 3.39 -0.33 -18.56
CA HIS A 51 3.73 0.29 -19.84
C HIS A 51 5.09 -0.20 -20.38
N ALA A 52 6.12 -0.21 -19.53
CA ALA A 52 7.48 -0.57 -19.94
C ALA A 52 7.62 -2.05 -20.35
N LEU A 53 6.90 -2.95 -19.70
CA LEU A 53 6.91 -4.40 -19.96
C LEU A 53 5.82 -4.85 -20.95
N GLY A 54 4.94 -3.93 -21.38
CA GLY A 54 3.81 -4.26 -22.26
C GLY A 54 2.71 -5.09 -21.59
N VAL A 55 2.63 -5.08 -20.26
CA VAL A 55 1.65 -5.84 -19.47
C VAL A 55 0.42 -5.00 -19.19
N ARG A 56 -0.73 -5.37 -19.76
CA ARG A 56 -2.00 -4.64 -19.62
C ARG A 56 -2.84 -5.09 -18.43
N ARG A 57 -2.67 -6.34 -17.98
CA ARG A 57 -3.44 -6.90 -16.88
C ARG A 57 -2.83 -6.46 -15.56
N ILE A 58 -3.54 -5.60 -14.84
CA ILE A 58 -3.15 -5.13 -13.50
C ILE A 58 -4.28 -5.48 -12.53
N GLU A 59 -3.93 -6.25 -11.51
CA GLU A 59 -4.79 -6.57 -10.38
C GLU A 59 -4.25 -5.87 -9.13
N VAL A 60 -5.10 -5.63 -8.14
CA VAL A 60 -4.72 -4.87 -6.94
C VAL A 60 -4.98 -5.69 -5.69
N VAL A 61 -3.99 -5.78 -4.81
CA VAL A 61 -4.15 -6.30 -3.44
C VAL A 61 -3.94 -5.16 -2.46
N SER A 62 -4.88 -4.98 -1.53
CA SER A 62 -4.80 -3.95 -0.50
C SER A 62 -4.46 -4.59 0.84
N VAL A 63 -3.39 -4.12 1.47
CA VAL A 63 -2.90 -4.61 2.77
C VAL A 63 -2.86 -3.45 3.75
N SER A 64 -3.46 -3.61 4.93
CA SER A 64 -3.27 -2.69 6.04
C SER A 64 -2.27 -3.23 7.05
N THR A 65 -1.25 -2.43 7.31
CA THR A 65 -0.29 -2.62 8.40
C THR A 65 -0.50 -1.46 9.37
N TYR A 66 -1.39 -1.60 10.36
CA TYR A 66 -1.60 -0.52 11.35
C TYR A 66 -0.38 -0.43 12.27
N ALA A 67 0.23 0.75 12.33
CA ALA A 67 1.42 1.03 13.14
C ALA A 67 1.09 1.42 14.60
N ASP A 68 -0.18 1.36 15.01
CA ASP A 68 -0.62 1.85 16.31
C ASP A 68 -0.53 0.79 17.40
N ARG A 69 0.64 0.73 18.04
CA ARG A 69 0.95 0.40 19.46
C ARG A 69 0.32 -0.85 20.11
N THR A 70 -0.38 -1.66 19.34
CA THR A 70 -0.80 -3.02 19.66
C THR A 70 -0.49 -3.84 18.42
N ALA A 71 0.18 -4.97 18.60
CA ALA A 71 0.60 -5.86 17.52
C ALA A 71 -0.62 -6.48 16.82
N GLN A 72 -1.35 -5.68 16.02
CA GLN A 72 -2.38 -6.21 15.14
C GLN A 72 -1.69 -6.77 13.91
N GLU A 73 -1.97 -8.03 13.64
CA GLU A 73 -1.49 -8.74 12.45
C GLU A 73 -1.91 -7.98 11.17
N PRO A 74 -1.04 -7.96 10.14
CA PRO A 74 -1.37 -7.35 8.86
C PRO A 74 -2.66 -7.97 8.29
N ARG A 75 -3.54 -7.12 7.72
CA ARG A 75 -4.82 -7.57 7.18
C ARG A 75 -4.94 -7.29 5.69
N ILE A 76 -5.50 -8.25 4.96
CA ILE A 76 -5.89 -8.08 3.57
C ILE A 76 -7.24 -7.35 3.55
N LEU A 77 -7.27 -6.15 3.01
CA LEU A 77 -8.47 -5.33 2.85
C LEU A 77 -9.20 -5.62 1.53
N GLY A 78 -8.45 -5.99 0.50
CA GLY A 78 -8.97 -6.33 -0.82
C GLY A 78 -8.06 -7.34 -1.50
N ARG A 79 -8.65 -8.40 -2.05
CA ARG A 79 -7.94 -9.52 -2.68
C ARG A 79 -8.46 -9.71 -4.12
N PRO A 80 -7.58 -9.74 -5.12
CA PRO A 80 -7.97 -10.10 -6.48
C PRO A 80 -8.11 -11.62 -6.62
N ASN A 81 -8.89 -12.06 -7.61
CA ASN A 81 -9.01 -13.48 -7.94
C ASN A 81 -7.91 -13.88 -8.92
N LEU A 82 -6.74 -14.21 -8.38
CA LEU A 82 -5.62 -14.77 -9.15
C LEU A 82 -5.66 -16.30 -9.11
N GLU A 83 -4.92 -16.94 -10.02
CA GLU A 83 -4.58 -18.36 -9.89
C GLU A 83 -3.94 -18.64 -8.52
N LEU A 84 -4.15 -19.84 -7.98
CA LEU A 84 -3.98 -20.14 -6.55
C LEU A 84 -2.56 -19.90 -6.01
N ASP A 85 -1.52 -19.92 -6.84
CA ASP A 85 -0.14 -19.75 -6.42
C ASP A 85 0.50 -18.40 -6.83
N GLY A 86 -0.04 -17.72 -7.84
CA GLY A 86 0.53 -16.49 -8.38
C GLY A 86 1.74 -16.68 -9.30
N ASP A 87 1.95 -17.88 -9.86
CA ASP A 87 3.02 -18.08 -10.85
C ASP A 87 2.80 -17.20 -12.09
N GLY A 88 3.88 -16.68 -12.65
CA GLY A 88 3.83 -15.74 -13.78
C GLY A 88 3.23 -14.37 -13.44
N TRP A 89 2.95 -14.06 -12.18
CA TRP A 89 2.53 -12.73 -11.72
C TRP A 89 3.70 -11.94 -11.13
N LEU A 90 3.73 -10.64 -11.44
CA LEU A 90 4.68 -9.68 -10.90
C LEU A 90 4.03 -8.87 -9.78
N LEU A 91 4.36 -9.18 -8.52
CA LEU A 91 4.02 -8.34 -7.37
C LEU A 91 4.87 -7.06 -7.40
N VAL A 92 4.20 -5.91 -7.44
CA VAL A 92 4.84 -4.59 -7.52
C VAL A 92 4.47 -3.74 -6.31
N ASP A 93 5.49 -3.16 -5.66
CA ASP A 93 5.37 -2.15 -4.61
C ASP A 93 6.39 -1.01 -4.84
N ASP A 94 6.23 0.12 -4.15
CA ASP A 94 7.20 1.21 -4.22
C ASP A 94 8.47 0.91 -3.40
N LEU A 95 8.31 0.33 -2.21
CA LEU A 95 9.37 0.05 -1.25
C LEU A 95 9.13 -1.27 -0.53
N VAL A 96 10.17 -2.08 -0.39
CA VAL A 96 10.22 -3.09 0.68
C VAL A 96 11.00 -2.55 1.89
N ASP A 97 10.30 -2.26 2.98
CA ASP A 97 10.90 -1.82 4.25
C ASP A 97 11.25 -3.02 5.14
N SER A 98 10.36 -3.38 6.07
CA SER A 98 10.52 -4.58 6.92
C SER A 98 10.09 -5.88 6.23
N GLY A 99 9.41 -5.77 5.09
CA GLY A 99 8.88 -6.90 4.31
C GLY A 99 7.55 -7.48 4.79
N VAL A 100 6.87 -6.87 5.77
CA VAL A 100 5.59 -7.37 6.29
C VAL A 100 4.52 -7.46 5.19
N THR A 101 4.38 -6.44 4.35
CA THR A 101 3.44 -6.43 3.21
C THR A 101 3.71 -7.60 2.26
N VAL A 102 4.97 -7.76 1.81
CA VAL A 102 5.37 -8.83 0.88
C VAL A 102 5.10 -10.21 1.48
N ARG A 103 5.47 -10.44 2.75
CA ARG A 103 5.20 -11.72 3.43
C ARG A 103 3.70 -12.02 3.53
N THR A 104 2.89 -11.01 3.83
CA THR A 104 1.43 -11.14 3.90
C THR A 104 0.83 -11.52 2.54
N ILE A 105 1.30 -10.89 1.47
CA ILE A 105 0.83 -11.19 0.11
C ILE A 105 1.30 -12.57 -0.34
N ARG A 106 2.56 -12.95 -0.06
CA ARG A 106 3.10 -14.27 -0.39
C ARG A 106 2.44 -15.43 0.37
N ALA A 107 1.82 -15.16 1.52
CA ALA A 107 0.98 -16.16 2.18
C ALA A 107 -0.28 -16.52 1.37
N LEU A 108 -0.75 -15.61 0.50
CA LEU A 108 -1.85 -15.85 -0.42
C LEU A 108 -1.39 -16.35 -1.79
N PHE A 109 -0.26 -15.82 -2.28
CA PHE A 109 0.27 -16.04 -3.62
C PHE A 109 1.78 -16.34 -3.53
N PRO A 110 2.18 -17.56 -3.14
CA PRO A 110 3.57 -17.88 -2.79
C PRO A 110 4.57 -17.82 -3.96
N ALA A 111 4.10 -17.99 -5.20
CA ALA A 111 4.92 -18.05 -6.42
C ALA A 111 5.07 -16.70 -7.15
N VAL A 112 4.49 -15.61 -6.63
CA VAL A 112 4.66 -14.28 -7.24
C VAL A 112 6.13 -13.85 -7.25
N THR A 113 6.56 -13.27 -8.37
CA THR A 113 7.85 -12.59 -8.44
C THR A 113 7.70 -11.18 -7.87
N VAL A 114 8.60 -10.77 -6.98
CA VAL A 114 8.51 -9.49 -6.26
C VAL A 114 9.47 -8.49 -6.89
N ALA A 115 8.95 -7.37 -7.36
CA ALA A 115 9.73 -6.24 -7.86
C ALA A 115 9.32 -4.95 -7.15
N VAL A 116 10.30 -4.21 -6.64
CA VAL A 116 10.08 -2.94 -5.95
C VAL A 116 11.06 -1.90 -6.45
N LEU A 117 10.73 -0.62 -6.39
CA LEU A 117 11.70 0.42 -6.81
C LEU A 117 12.85 0.51 -5.79
N TYR A 118 12.49 0.57 -4.51
CA TYR A 118 13.42 0.76 -3.40
C TYR A 118 13.40 -0.42 -2.43
N ALA A 119 14.56 -0.76 -1.86
CA ALA A 119 14.65 -1.82 -0.85
C ALA A 119 15.51 -1.38 0.33
N LYS A 120 15.06 -1.71 1.55
CA LYS A 120 15.84 -1.55 2.79
C LYS A 120 16.35 -2.90 3.28
N PRO A 121 17.50 -2.94 4.00
CA PRO A 121 18.15 -4.18 4.41
C PRO A 121 17.24 -5.19 5.11
N ALA A 122 16.27 -4.76 5.93
CA ALA A 122 15.41 -5.67 6.68
C ALA A 122 14.38 -6.46 5.82
N GLY A 123 14.09 -5.98 4.61
CA GLY A 123 13.10 -6.58 3.72
C GLY A 123 13.65 -6.96 2.35
N GLU A 124 14.89 -6.59 2.06
CA GLU A 124 15.49 -6.71 0.73
C GLU A 124 15.52 -8.14 0.18
N ASP A 125 15.84 -9.14 1.00
CA ASP A 125 15.92 -10.55 0.59
C ASP A 125 14.59 -11.10 0.06
N LEU A 126 13.48 -10.38 0.25
CA LEU A 126 12.17 -10.74 -0.28
C LEU A 126 11.92 -10.21 -1.70
N ALA A 127 12.71 -9.23 -2.16
CA ALA A 127 12.62 -8.68 -3.50
C ALA A 127 13.49 -9.48 -4.47
N HIS A 128 12.89 -9.91 -5.59
CA HIS A 128 13.62 -10.57 -6.67
C HIS A 128 14.32 -9.54 -7.59
N ALA A 129 13.78 -8.32 -7.64
CA ALA A 129 14.33 -7.20 -8.40
C ALA A 129 14.07 -5.88 -7.68
N PHE A 130 15.09 -5.02 -7.59
CA PHE A 130 14.96 -3.64 -7.15
C PHE A 130 16.05 -2.75 -7.75
N VAL A 131 15.84 -1.43 -7.74
CA VAL A 131 16.76 -0.46 -8.37
C VAL A 131 17.75 0.08 -7.37
N ARG A 132 17.26 0.51 -6.21
CA ARG A 132 18.07 1.24 -5.23
C ARG A 132 17.90 0.69 -3.83
N ARG A 133 19.03 0.28 -3.24
CA ARG A 133 19.13 0.02 -1.81
C ARG A 133 19.14 1.34 -1.05
N VAL A 134 18.33 1.43 0.00
CA VAL A 134 18.19 2.61 0.87
C VAL A 134 18.48 2.19 2.32
N LYS A 135 19.09 3.06 3.14
CA LYS A 135 19.39 2.71 4.53
C LYS A 135 18.09 2.48 5.31
N GLN A 136 18.15 1.60 6.31
CA GLN A 136 16.99 1.23 7.10
C GLN A 136 16.33 2.44 7.80
N ASP A 137 17.16 3.38 8.27
CA ASP A 137 16.77 4.59 9.01
C ASP A 137 16.43 5.79 8.12
N THR A 138 16.60 5.69 6.80
CA THR A 138 16.19 6.73 5.86
C THR A 138 14.67 6.70 5.67
N TRP A 139 14.04 7.87 5.77
CA TRP A 139 12.64 8.08 5.44
C TRP A 139 12.52 8.51 3.98
N ILE A 140 11.85 7.70 3.15
CA ILE A 140 11.59 8.04 1.75
C ILE A 140 10.27 8.81 1.70
N VAL A 141 10.25 9.95 0.99
CA VAL A 141 9.03 10.70 0.70
C VAL A 141 8.75 10.58 -0.79
N PHE A 142 7.68 9.86 -1.13
CA PHE A 142 7.29 9.66 -2.52
C PHE A 142 6.52 10.86 -3.09
N PRO A 143 6.54 11.09 -4.41
CA PRO A 143 5.83 12.21 -5.03
C PRO A 143 4.33 12.27 -4.72
N TRP A 144 3.67 11.11 -4.61
CA TRP A 144 2.23 10.99 -4.34
C TRP A 144 1.85 11.16 -2.86
N GLU A 145 2.82 11.16 -1.95
CA GLU A 145 2.60 11.41 -0.52
C GLU A 145 2.66 12.90 -0.18
N ARG A 146 3.21 13.71 -1.10
CA ARG A 146 3.29 15.16 -0.96
C ARG A 146 1.88 15.73 -1.06
N THR A 147 1.28 15.99 0.09
CA THR A 147 0.12 16.87 0.18
C THR A 147 0.64 18.29 0.27
N GLU A 148 0.13 19.19 -0.58
CA GLU A 148 0.32 20.61 -0.36
C GLU A 148 -0.29 20.93 1.00
N ARG A 149 0.54 21.12 2.02
CA ARG A 149 0.09 21.81 3.21
C ARG A 149 -0.17 23.24 2.78
N ALA A 150 -1.43 23.55 2.44
CA ALA A 150 -1.91 24.92 2.60
C ALA A 150 -1.53 25.34 4.02
N GLY A 151 -0.74 26.41 4.12
CA GLY A 151 0.04 26.84 5.29
C GLY A 151 -0.46 26.37 6.66
N ALA A 152 0.28 25.44 7.27
CA ALA A 152 0.25 25.25 8.71
C ALA A 152 1.69 25.02 9.17
N SER A 153 2.26 26.03 9.81
CA SER A 153 3.48 25.94 10.59
C SER A 153 3.38 24.74 11.54
N ALA A 154 4.39 23.87 11.51
CA ALA A 154 4.52 22.81 12.49
C ALA A 154 4.84 23.42 13.86
N GLY A 155 3.81 23.57 14.71
CA GLY A 155 3.97 23.65 16.16
C GLY A 155 4.10 22.25 16.77
N PRO A 156 4.76 22.07 17.92
CA PRO A 156 5.03 20.75 18.48
C PRO A 156 3.74 20.07 18.95
N ALA A 157 3.70 18.75 18.77
CA ALA A 157 2.56 17.91 19.07
C ALA A 157 2.29 17.78 20.58
N ALA A 158 0.99 17.60 20.85
CA ALA A 158 0.35 17.07 22.06
C ALA A 158 -0.01 18.08 23.17
N GLU A 159 -1.31 18.36 23.29
CA GLU A 159 -2.02 18.31 24.59
C GLU A 159 -3.55 18.18 24.39
N GLY A 160 -4.12 17.15 25.03
CA GLY A 160 -5.46 17.17 25.62
C GLY A 160 -6.69 17.20 24.71
N LEU A 161 -7.17 16.02 24.26
CA LEU A 161 -8.59 15.83 23.95
C LEU A 161 -9.14 14.72 24.86
N SER A 162 -9.83 15.15 25.92
CA SER A 162 -10.69 14.32 26.76
C SER A 162 -11.93 13.89 25.95
N PRO A 163 -12.47 12.67 26.12
CA PRO A 163 -13.63 12.24 25.36
C PRO A 163 -14.90 12.93 25.85
N ALA A 164 -15.54 13.70 24.97
CA ALA A 164 -16.89 14.19 25.19
C ALA A 164 -17.88 13.01 25.18
N SER A 165 -18.68 12.93 26.25
CA SER A 165 -19.83 12.03 26.41
C SER A 165 -20.80 12.16 25.24
N HIS A 166 -21.04 11.05 24.53
CA HIS A 166 -22.19 10.89 23.64
C HIS A 166 -23.37 10.37 24.44
N ASP A 167 -24.34 11.23 24.72
CA ASP A 167 -25.71 10.78 24.99
C ASP A 167 -26.35 10.37 23.65
N PRO A 168 -27.05 9.22 23.58
CA PRO A 168 -27.77 8.82 22.39
C PRO A 168 -29.05 9.67 22.23
N PRO A 169 -29.43 10.06 20.99
CA PRO A 169 -30.69 10.75 20.76
C PRO A 169 -31.89 9.82 20.99
N SER A 170 -32.86 10.34 21.74
CA SER A 170 -34.11 9.73 22.15
C SER A 170 -34.91 9.09 21.00
N SER A 171 -35.47 7.91 21.28
CA SER A 171 -36.32 7.14 20.38
C SER A 171 -37.53 7.95 19.89
N THR A 172 -37.66 8.14 18.59
CA THR A 172 -38.88 8.62 17.95
C THR A 172 -39.93 7.51 17.99
N HIS A 173 -41.02 7.78 18.70
CA HIS A 173 -42.21 6.94 18.79
C HIS A 173 -42.88 6.83 17.41
N VAL A 174 -42.86 5.63 16.81
CA VAL A 174 -43.67 5.31 15.62
C VAL A 174 -45.06 4.88 16.11
N PRO A 175 -46.16 5.53 15.68
CA PRO A 175 -47.51 5.11 16.03
C PRO A 175 -47.93 3.87 15.20
N PRO A 176 -48.77 2.98 15.74
CA PRO A 176 -49.18 1.76 15.05
C PRO A 176 -50.09 2.05 13.85
N PRO A 177 -50.09 1.19 12.81
CA PRO A 177 -50.95 1.35 11.64
C PRO A 177 -52.43 1.19 12.01
N ARG A 178 -53.27 2.05 11.42
CA ARG A 178 -54.74 1.97 11.53
C ARG A 178 -55.22 0.67 10.86
N ARG A 179 -56.06 -0.08 11.56
CA ARG A 179 -56.81 -1.21 10.97
C ARG A 179 -57.98 -0.64 10.17
N ASP A 180 -58.04 -0.97 8.89
CA ASP A 180 -59.25 -0.77 8.09
C ASP A 180 -60.29 -1.86 8.44
N PRO A 181 -61.59 -1.51 8.59
CA PRO A 181 -62.63 -2.50 8.81
C PRO A 181 -62.97 -3.24 7.52
N ALA A 182 -63.11 -4.57 7.65
CA ALA A 182 -63.39 -5.53 6.59
C ALA A 182 -64.67 -5.25 5.78
N SER A 183 -64.68 -5.74 4.53
CA SER A 183 -65.83 -6.29 3.80
C SER A 183 -65.25 -7.04 2.59
N ALA A 184 -65.30 -8.37 2.57
CA ALA A 184 -66.40 -9.21 2.07
C ALA A 184 -66.04 -9.73 0.67
#